data_AF-A0A1G3AFX5-F1
#
_entry.id   AF-A0A1G3AFX5-F1
#
_cell.length_a   1.000
_cell.length_b   1.000
_cell.length_c   1.000
_cell.angle_alpha   90.00
_cell.angle_beta   90.00
_cell.angle_gamma   90.00
#
_symmetry.space_group_name_H-M   'P 1'
#
loop_
_entity.id
_entity.type
_entity.pdbx_description
1 polymer ?
#
loop_
_entity_poly.entity_id
_entity_poly.type
_entity_poly.pdbx_seq_one_letter_code
_entity_poly.pdbx_strand_id
1 'polypeptide(L)'
;MLPAKFNGLLLLHKKLGRPEPGDWLAEHDESGQTFRQYLRSHPVTPDRKRRVIYVQPLGDFTHTQRKIVTRTAELIEIYFGLPVKIREDLPLSLIPAEARRKHPSWGMDQVLSTYVLSEVLYPRLPKDATAYIAFTTSDLWPGEGWNFVFGQASLSDRVGVWSIYRNGDPEADDDAFRLCLVRTIKTATHETGHMFSMQHCTQYECNMCGSNHRAERDRLPLWLCPHCLAKLCWATKVDPEERFERLIDFSKKTGLKKEQEFYEKSLAALRRA
;
A
#
# COMPACT_ATOMS: atom_id res chain seq x y z
N MET A 1 20.40 4.63 -12.53
CA MET A 1 21.29 3.93 -11.57
C MET A 1 20.74 4.16 -10.17
N LEU A 2 20.93 3.21 -9.26
CA LEU A 2 20.55 3.34 -7.86
C LEU A 2 21.49 4.35 -7.16
N PRO A 3 20.99 5.26 -6.30
CA PRO A 3 21.87 6.14 -5.53
C PRO A 3 22.79 5.35 -4.59
N ALA A 4 24.07 5.74 -4.50
CA ALA A 4 25.11 4.99 -3.82
C ALA A 4 24.78 4.63 -2.36
N LYS A 5 24.11 5.53 -1.64
CA LYS A 5 23.68 5.33 -0.25
C LYS A 5 22.79 4.10 -0.03
N PHE A 6 22.14 3.59 -1.08
CA PHE A 6 21.27 2.40 -0.99
C PHE A 6 21.96 1.11 -1.47
N ASN A 7 23.21 1.17 -1.94
CA ASN A 7 23.90 0.00 -2.48
C ASN A 7 24.11 -1.08 -1.42
N GLY A 8 24.44 -0.71 -0.18
CA GLY A 8 24.63 -1.66 0.92
C GLY A 8 23.38 -2.50 1.24
N LEU A 9 22.18 -1.98 0.91
CA LEU A 9 20.93 -2.71 1.12
C LEU A 9 20.71 -3.83 0.10
N LEU A 10 21.38 -3.82 -1.06
CA LEU A 10 21.17 -4.82 -2.11
C LEU A 10 21.45 -6.25 -1.62
N LEU A 11 22.42 -6.42 -0.72
CA LEU A 11 22.80 -7.72 -0.16
C LEU A 11 21.73 -8.32 0.76
N LEU A 12 20.82 -7.50 1.29
CA LEU A 12 19.73 -7.94 2.16
C LEU A 12 18.48 -8.36 1.38
N HIS A 13 18.43 -8.07 0.07
CA HIS A 13 17.21 -8.25 -0.72
C HIS A 13 17.35 -9.39 -1.73
N LYS A 14 16.33 -10.24 -1.75
CA LYS A 14 16.24 -11.34 -2.71
C LYS A 14 15.69 -10.82 -4.05
N LYS A 15 16.36 -11.18 -5.15
CA LYS A 15 15.85 -10.94 -6.51
C LYS A 15 14.55 -11.73 -6.70
N LEU A 16 13.62 -11.16 -7.48
CA LEU A 16 12.38 -11.85 -7.77
C LEU A 16 12.67 -13.13 -8.57
N GLY A 17 12.07 -14.24 -8.13
CA GLY A 17 12.20 -15.53 -8.80
C GLY A 17 11.40 -15.58 -10.11
N ARG A 18 11.38 -16.76 -10.74
CA ARG A 18 10.42 -17.03 -11.83
C ARG A 18 9.01 -17.09 -11.22
N PRO A 19 7.99 -16.47 -11.85
CA PRO A 19 6.63 -16.53 -11.36
C PRO A 19 6.07 -17.95 -11.43
N GLU A 20 5.23 -18.32 -10.47
CA GLU A 20 4.44 -19.56 -10.50
C GLU A 20 3.22 -19.39 -11.44
N PRO A 21 2.64 -20.46 -11.99
CA PRO A 21 1.40 -20.35 -12.76
C PRO A 21 0.29 -19.64 -11.96
N GLY A 22 -0.34 -18.62 -12.54
CA GLY A 22 -1.34 -17.77 -11.88
C GLY A 22 -0.78 -16.59 -11.08
N ASP A 23 0.53 -16.52 -10.82
CA ASP A 23 1.17 -15.32 -10.26
C ASP A 23 1.04 -14.13 -11.24
N TRP A 24 1.13 -12.90 -10.72
CA TRP A 24 0.92 -11.68 -11.51
C TRP A 24 1.79 -11.64 -12.77
N LEU A 25 3.09 -11.90 -12.64
CA LEU A 25 4.04 -11.84 -13.77
C LEU A 25 4.00 -13.07 -14.68
N ALA A 26 3.22 -14.11 -14.35
CA ALA A 26 2.93 -15.19 -15.30
C ALA A 26 1.81 -14.79 -16.27
N GLU A 27 0.87 -13.96 -15.81
CA GLU A 27 -0.32 -13.55 -16.57
C GLU A 27 -0.19 -12.15 -17.19
N HIS A 28 0.74 -11.33 -16.69
CA HIS A 28 0.93 -9.94 -17.10
C HIS A 28 2.40 -9.64 -17.43
N ASP A 29 2.64 -9.11 -18.64
CA ASP A 29 3.96 -8.64 -19.03
C ASP A 29 4.21 -7.22 -18.50
N GLU A 30 5.17 -7.08 -17.58
CA GLU A 30 5.57 -5.81 -17.00
C GLU A 30 7.10 -5.64 -17.06
N SER A 31 7.56 -4.61 -17.74
CA SER A 31 8.99 -4.25 -17.74
C SER A 31 9.49 -3.71 -16.39
N GLY A 32 8.55 -3.36 -15.50
CA GLY A 32 8.82 -2.59 -14.28
C GLY A 32 9.38 -1.19 -14.56
N GLN A 33 9.90 -0.56 -13.51
CA GLN A 33 10.35 0.83 -13.55
C GLN A 33 11.66 1.00 -12.77
N THR A 34 12.74 1.37 -13.45
CA THR A 34 14.01 1.74 -12.82
C THR A 34 13.89 3.08 -12.08
N PHE A 35 14.82 3.37 -11.16
CA PHE A 35 14.88 4.68 -10.49
C PHE A 35 15.02 5.84 -11.49
N ARG A 36 15.79 5.66 -12.58
CA ARG A 36 15.96 6.72 -13.60
C ARG A 36 14.69 6.96 -14.41
N GLN A 37 13.95 5.90 -14.75
CA GLN A 37 12.65 6.03 -15.42
C GLN A 37 11.63 6.71 -14.50
N TYR A 38 11.62 6.35 -13.21
CA TYR A 38 10.78 7.01 -12.21
C TYR A 38 11.03 8.53 -12.13
N LEU A 39 12.29 8.97 -12.10
CA LEU A 39 12.58 10.41 -12.09
C LEU A 39 12.09 11.13 -13.36
N ARG A 40 12.12 10.45 -14.51
CA ARG A 40 11.66 10.99 -15.80
C ARG A 40 10.13 11.00 -15.95
N SER A 41 9.41 10.24 -15.14
CA SER A 41 7.95 10.19 -15.19
C SER A 41 7.28 11.37 -14.48
N HIS A 42 8.05 12.34 -13.96
CA HIS A 42 7.53 13.49 -13.20
C HIS A 42 6.56 13.05 -12.09
N PRO A 43 7.03 12.20 -11.16
CA PRO A 43 6.15 11.53 -10.22
C PRO A 43 5.50 12.53 -9.27
N VAL A 44 4.36 12.15 -8.71
CA VAL A 44 3.72 12.93 -7.65
C VAL A 44 4.68 13.06 -6.46
N THR A 45 4.90 14.29 -6.02
CA THR A 45 5.68 14.60 -4.82
C THR A 45 4.91 15.59 -3.93
N PRO A 46 5.13 15.58 -2.60
CA PRO A 46 4.70 16.66 -1.74
C PRO A 46 5.37 17.97 -2.15
N ASP A 47 4.66 19.07 -1.96
CA ASP A 47 5.17 20.42 -2.18
C ASP A 47 4.86 21.34 -0.98
N ARG A 48 4.99 22.65 -1.14
CA ARG A 48 4.72 23.60 -0.03
C ARG A 48 3.25 23.64 0.39
N LYS A 49 2.33 23.28 -0.50
CA LYS A 49 0.87 23.30 -0.31
C LYS A 49 0.32 21.90 -0.03
N ARG A 50 0.76 20.89 -0.77
CA ARG A 50 0.30 19.50 -0.69
C ARG A 50 1.29 18.70 0.14
N ARG A 51 0.93 18.38 1.38
CA ARG A 51 1.83 17.70 2.34
C ARG A 51 1.21 16.59 3.16
N VAL A 52 -0.11 16.47 3.15
CA VAL A 52 -0.82 15.55 4.03
C VAL A 52 -1.30 14.34 3.23
N ILE A 53 -1.17 13.15 3.80
CA ILE A 53 -1.86 11.96 3.29
C ILE A 53 -3.15 11.82 4.08
N TYR A 54 -4.28 11.72 3.40
CA TYR A 54 -5.58 11.54 4.04
C TYR A 54 -6.05 10.10 3.90
N VAL A 55 -6.49 9.50 5.01
CA VAL A 55 -7.17 8.20 5.04
C VAL A 55 -8.66 8.43 5.23
N GLN A 56 -9.48 7.91 4.34
CA GLN A 56 -10.94 8.03 4.37
C GLN A 56 -11.59 6.68 4.70
N PRO A 57 -12.02 6.43 5.94
CA PRO A 57 -12.90 5.31 6.22
C PRO A 57 -14.18 5.42 5.37
N LEU A 58 -14.54 4.34 4.68
CA LEU A 58 -15.71 4.24 3.81
C LEU A 58 -16.53 2.99 4.18
N GLY A 59 -17.73 3.21 4.71
CA GLY A 59 -18.57 2.18 5.31
C GLY A 59 -18.34 2.03 6.82
N ASP A 60 -18.99 1.03 7.39
CA ASP A 60 -18.95 0.79 8.83
C ASP A 60 -17.75 -0.06 9.24
N PHE A 61 -17.20 0.24 10.41
CA PHE A 61 -16.06 -0.45 11.01
C PHE A 61 -16.41 -0.88 12.44
N THR A 62 -16.10 -2.13 12.77
CA THR A 62 -16.17 -2.59 14.16
C THR A 62 -15.09 -1.89 15.01
N HIS A 63 -15.20 -2.00 16.34
CA HIS A 63 -14.18 -1.45 17.24
C HIS A 63 -12.79 -2.05 16.99
N THR A 64 -12.72 -3.34 16.63
CA THR A 64 -11.45 -4.01 16.31
C THR A 64 -10.89 -3.53 14.97
N GLN A 65 -11.73 -3.40 13.94
CA GLN A 65 -11.30 -2.88 12.64
C GLN A 65 -10.85 -1.41 12.74
N ARG A 66 -11.45 -0.59 13.61
CA ARG A 66 -10.97 0.78 13.91
C ARG A 66 -9.54 0.81 14.42
N LYS A 67 -9.14 -0.17 15.25
CA LYS A 67 -7.73 -0.28 15.68
C LYS A 67 -6.81 -0.50 14.48
N ILE A 68 -7.24 -1.30 13.50
CA ILE A 68 -6.48 -1.52 12.25
C ILE A 68 -6.42 -0.25 11.41
N VAL A 69 -7.50 0.53 11.30
CA VAL A 69 -7.49 1.85 10.63
C VAL A 69 -6.40 2.74 11.24
N THR A 70 -6.40 2.88 12.57
CA THR A 70 -5.43 3.71 13.30
C THR A 70 -3.99 3.22 13.11
N ARG A 71 -3.75 1.90 13.22
CA ARG A 71 -2.40 1.33 13.02
C ARG A 71 -1.93 1.45 11.57
N THR A 72 -2.84 1.38 10.61
CA THR A 72 -2.51 1.54 9.20
C THR A 72 -2.15 3.00 8.90
N ALA A 73 -2.90 3.97 9.43
CA ALA A 73 -2.57 5.38 9.30
C ALA A 73 -1.21 5.72 9.95
N GLU A 74 -0.95 5.19 11.14
CA GLU A 74 0.35 5.31 11.84
C GLU A 74 1.49 4.75 10.97
N LEU A 75 1.32 3.57 10.37
CA LEU A 75 2.35 3.03 9.48
C LEU A 75 2.51 3.88 8.23
N ILE A 76 1.44 4.33 7.56
CA ILE A 76 1.54 5.17 6.36
C ILE A 76 2.37 6.44 6.67
N GLU A 77 2.14 7.06 7.83
CA GLU A 77 2.91 8.23 8.25
C GLU A 77 4.40 7.92 8.32
N ILE A 78 4.75 6.82 8.99
CA ILE A 78 6.14 6.36 9.13
C ILE A 78 6.73 5.98 7.76
N TYR A 79 5.98 5.21 6.97
CA TYR A 79 6.42 4.60 5.72
C TYR A 79 6.72 5.65 4.65
N PHE A 80 5.97 6.75 4.63
CA PHE A 80 6.15 7.84 3.66
C PHE A 80 6.83 9.07 4.25
N GLY A 81 6.94 9.18 5.58
CA GLY A 81 7.52 10.34 6.27
C GLY A 81 6.68 11.61 6.10
N LEU A 82 5.36 11.47 6.00
CA LEU A 82 4.42 12.57 5.74
C LEU A 82 3.26 12.52 6.74
N PRO A 83 2.78 13.67 7.24
CA PRO A 83 1.64 13.70 8.15
C PRO A 83 0.44 12.97 7.57
N VAL A 84 -0.19 12.11 8.38
CA VAL A 84 -1.42 11.42 8.02
C VAL A 84 -2.59 11.96 8.83
N LYS A 85 -3.74 12.17 8.17
CA LYS A 85 -5.00 12.50 8.83
C LYS A 85 -6.08 11.49 8.46
N ILE A 86 -6.73 10.92 9.46
CA ILE A 86 -7.94 10.11 9.28
C ILE A 86 -9.12 11.07 9.21
N ARG A 87 -9.99 10.90 8.21
CA ARG A 87 -11.22 11.66 8.03
C ARG A 87 -12.38 11.02 8.79
N GLU A 88 -13.43 11.80 9.00
CA GLU A 88 -14.72 11.24 9.42
C GLU A 88 -15.26 10.29 8.38
N ASP A 89 -15.94 9.26 8.83
CA ASP A 89 -16.47 8.20 8.01
C ASP A 89 -17.41 8.71 6.93
N LEU A 90 -17.26 8.15 5.73
CA LEU A 90 -18.26 8.26 4.69
C LEU A 90 -19.15 7.03 4.72
N PRO A 91 -20.48 7.20 4.64
CA PRO A 91 -21.38 6.06 4.59
C PRO A 91 -21.24 5.35 3.24
N LEU A 92 -21.42 4.03 3.26
CA LEU A 92 -21.36 3.24 2.03
C LEU A 92 -22.48 3.62 1.05
N SER A 93 -23.58 4.24 1.54
CA SER A 93 -24.71 4.71 0.71
C SER A 93 -24.32 5.74 -0.36
N LEU A 94 -23.13 6.33 -0.30
CA LEU A 94 -22.58 7.16 -1.40
C LEU A 94 -22.28 6.35 -2.67
N ILE A 95 -22.17 5.03 -2.55
CA ILE A 95 -22.00 4.13 -3.69
C ILE A 95 -23.39 3.72 -4.19
N PRO A 96 -23.78 4.11 -5.40
CA PRO A 96 -25.11 3.81 -5.95
C PRO A 96 -25.20 2.36 -6.44
N ALA A 97 -26.40 1.93 -6.84
CA ALA A 97 -26.66 0.54 -7.20
C ALA A 97 -25.86 0.08 -8.43
N GLU A 98 -25.67 0.95 -9.41
CA GLU A 98 -24.88 0.71 -10.62
C GLU A 98 -23.38 0.53 -10.35
N ALA A 99 -22.89 1.03 -9.22
CA ALA A 99 -21.51 0.88 -8.76
C ALA A 99 -21.37 -0.25 -7.72
N ARG A 100 -22.36 -1.14 -7.66
CA ARG A 100 -22.38 -2.34 -6.81
C ARG A 100 -22.70 -3.56 -7.65
N ARG A 101 -22.23 -4.72 -7.20
CA ARG A 101 -22.66 -6.01 -7.76
C ARG A 101 -22.65 -7.09 -6.70
N LYS A 102 -23.31 -8.21 -7.01
CA LYS A 102 -22.99 -9.50 -6.40
C LYS A 102 -22.03 -10.23 -7.30
N HIS A 103 -20.95 -10.78 -6.74
CA HIS A 103 -19.99 -11.56 -7.50
C HIS A 103 -20.73 -12.73 -8.19
N PRO A 104 -20.60 -12.91 -9.52
CA PRO A 104 -21.46 -13.81 -10.29
C PRO A 104 -21.38 -15.27 -9.83
N SER A 105 -20.21 -15.71 -9.37
CA SER A 105 -20.00 -17.10 -8.93
C SER A 105 -20.00 -17.28 -7.41
N TRP A 106 -19.84 -16.21 -6.63
CA TRP A 106 -19.60 -16.31 -5.17
C TRP A 106 -20.67 -15.63 -4.35
N GLY A 107 -21.55 -14.83 -4.96
CA GLY A 107 -22.67 -14.15 -4.29
C GLY A 107 -22.29 -13.02 -3.33
N MET A 108 -20.99 -12.73 -3.16
CA MET A 108 -20.51 -11.67 -2.28
C MET A 108 -20.80 -10.28 -2.85
N ASP A 109 -21.25 -9.36 -2.00
CA ASP A 109 -21.45 -7.95 -2.39
C ASP A 109 -20.10 -7.26 -2.62
N GLN A 110 -20.00 -6.53 -3.73
CA GLN A 110 -18.80 -5.81 -4.14
C GLN A 110 -19.14 -4.38 -4.52
N VAL A 111 -18.18 -3.49 -4.28
CA VAL A 111 -18.20 -2.08 -4.70
C VAL A 111 -17.20 -1.87 -5.83
N LEU A 112 -17.61 -1.09 -6.83
CA LEU A 112 -16.76 -0.71 -7.95
C LEU A 112 -15.65 0.25 -7.49
N SER A 113 -14.40 -0.20 -7.48
CA SER A 113 -13.27 0.59 -6.98
C SER A 113 -13.02 1.85 -7.80
N THR A 114 -13.22 1.80 -9.12
CA THR A 114 -13.07 2.97 -10.00
C THR A 114 -14.07 4.09 -9.67
N TYR A 115 -15.31 3.74 -9.29
CA TYR A 115 -16.30 4.71 -8.81
C TYR A 115 -15.86 5.37 -7.49
N VAL A 116 -15.30 4.60 -6.55
CA VAL A 116 -14.74 5.16 -5.31
C VAL A 116 -13.64 6.19 -5.62
N LEU A 117 -12.77 5.89 -6.58
CA LEU A 117 -11.71 6.82 -7.00
C LEU A 117 -12.28 8.09 -7.65
N SER A 118 -13.09 7.97 -8.69
CA SER A 118 -13.49 9.10 -9.55
C SER A 118 -14.64 9.92 -8.97
N GLU A 119 -15.63 9.29 -8.34
CA GLU A 119 -16.87 9.97 -7.91
C GLU A 119 -16.90 10.25 -6.41
N VAL A 120 -16.19 9.46 -5.60
CA VAL A 120 -16.13 9.67 -4.15
C VAL A 120 -14.92 10.50 -3.75
N LEU A 121 -13.71 10.02 -4.05
CA LEU A 121 -12.48 10.61 -3.53
C LEU A 121 -12.00 11.82 -4.31
N TYR A 122 -11.90 11.73 -5.65
CA TYR A 122 -11.36 12.82 -6.46
C TYR A 122 -12.10 14.17 -6.25
N PRO A 123 -13.45 14.22 -6.21
CA PRO A 123 -14.18 15.46 -5.96
C PRO A 123 -14.03 15.97 -4.51
N ARG A 124 -13.63 15.10 -3.58
CA ARG A 124 -13.42 15.40 -2.15
C ARG A 124 -11.95 15.57 -1.79
N LEU A 125 -11.04 15.52 -2.76
CA LEU A 125 -9.61 15.57 -2.56
C LEU A 125 -9.20 16.88 -1.85
N PRO A 126 -8.69 16.83 -0.62
CA PRO A 126 -8.34 18.06 0.10
C PRO A 126 -7.25 18.85 -0.63
N LYS A 127 -7.33 20.18 -0.56
CA LYS A 127 -6.39 21.08 -1.27
C LYS A 127 -4.93 20.88 -0.81
N ASP A 128 -4.73 20.51 0.46
CA ASP A 128 -3.42 20.24 1.06
C ASP A 128 -3.01 18.76 0.99
N ALA A 129 -3.81 17.91 0.34
CA ALA A 129 -3.52 16.50 0.21
C ALA A 129 -2.43 16.25 -0.84
N THR A 130 -1.36 15.56 -0.46
CA THR A 130 -0.48 14.91 -1.43
C THR A 130 -1.12 13.64 -1.96
N ALA A 131 -1.89 12.95 -1.12
CA ALA A 131 -2.56 11.69 -1.42
C ALA A 131 -3.84 11.60 -0.59
N TYR A 132 -4.89 11.00 -1.16
CA TYR A 132 -6.15 10.73 -0.46
C TYR A 132 -6.65 9.33 -0.76
N ILE A 133 -6.69 8.48 0.25
CA ILE A 133 -6.87 7.05 0.08
C ILE A 133 -8.02 6.53 0.94
N ALA A 134 -9.00 5.86 0.34
CA ALA A 134 -10.11 5.25 1.06
C ALA A 134 -9.74 3.89 1.64
N PHE A 135 -10.18 3.65 2.87
CA PHE A 135 -10.15 2.33 3.49
C PHE A 135 -11.59 1.85 3.66
N THR A 136 -11.95 0.68 3.14
CA THR A 136 -13.30 0.13 3.26
C THR A 136 -13.32 -1.30 3.80
N THR A 137 -14.43 -1.66 4.44
CA THR A 137 -14.78 -3.04 4.81
C THR A 137 -15.49 -3.80 3.70
N SER A 138 -15.88 -3.14 2.60
CA SER A 138 -16.54 -3.78 1.46
C SER A 138 -15.54 -4.45 0.53
N ASP A 139 -15.94 -5.54 -0.12
CA ASP A 139 -15.13 -6.14 -1.18
C ASP A 139 -15.07 -5.23 -2.41
N LEU A 140 -13.95 -5.25 -3.14
CA LEU A 140 -13.71 -4.34 -4.26
C LEU A 140 -13.59 -5.08 -5.58
N TRP A 141 -14.08 -4.45 -6.64
CA TRP A 141 -14.00 -4.94 -8.01
C TRP A 141 -13.67 -3.80 -8.98
N PRO A 142 -12.71 -3.97 -9.93
CA PRO A 142 -12.26 -2.86 -10.78
C PRO A 142 -13.03 -2.69 -12.10
N GLY A 143 -13.93 -3.61 -12.46
CA GLY A 143 -14.66 -3.58 -13.73
C GLY A 143 -14.56 -4.90 -14.52
N GLU A 144 -15.12 -4.89 -15.73
CA GLU A 144 -15.31 -6.10 -16.55
C GLU A 144 -14.05 -6.98 -16.66
N GLY A 145 -14.25 -8.31 -16.59
CA GLY A 145 -13.17 -9.30 -16.68
C GLY A 145 -12.45 -9.64 -15.37
N TRP A 146 -12.69 -8.89 -14.29
CA TRP A 146 -12.02 -9.12 -13.00
C TRP A 146 -12.94 -9.72 -11.92
N ASN A 147 -12.37 -10.56 -11.05
CA ASN A 147 -13.08 -11.12 -9.90
C ASN A 147 -13.13 -10.14 -8.72
N PHE A 148 -11.97 -9.63 -8.29
CA PHE A 148 -11.83 -8.66 -7.21
C PHE A 148 -10.45 -8.00 -7.26
N VAL A 149 -10.26 -6.96 -6.45
CA VAL A 149 -8.93 -6.40 -6.12
C VAL A 149 -8.81 -6.16 -4.62
N PHE A 150 -7.59 -6.22 -4.07
CA PHE A 150 -7.36 -5.82 -2.67
C PHE A 150 -7.37 -4.29 -2.49
N GLY A 151 -7.00 -3.58 -3.55
CA GLY A 151 -7.01 -2.14 -3.65
C GLY A 151 -6.77 -1.71 -5.09
N GLN A 152 -6.89 -0.41 -5.33
CA GLN A 152 -6.60 0.23 -6.60
C GLN A 152 -6.25 1.69 -6.36
N ALA A 153 -5.24 2.20 -7.05
CA ALA A 153 -4.90 3.61 -7.00
C ALA A 153 -4.52 4.18 -8.37
N SER A 154 -4.74 5.49 -8.52
CA SER A 154 -4.26 6.24 -9.68
C SER A 154 -2.79 6.63 -9.49
N LEU A 155 -1.99 6.46 -10.55
CA LEU A 155 -0.58 6.85 -10.57
C LEU A 155 -0.35 8.37 -10.57
N SER A 156 -1.38 9.16 -10.89
CA SER A 156 -1.30 10.62 -11.08
C SER A 156 -2.35 11.42 -10.32
N ASP A 157 -3.55 10.87 -10.13
CA ASP A 157 -4.69 11.64 -9.61
C ASP A 157 -4.69 11.74 -8.08
N ARG A 158 -3.72 11.08 -7.42
CA ARG A 158 -3.50 11.13 -5.97
C ARG A 158 -4.66 10.56 -5.16
N VAL A 159 -5.43 9.65 -5.77
CA VAL A 159 -6.52 8.92 -5.12
C VAL A 159 -6.29 7.42 -5.19
N GLY A 160 -6.69 6.73 -4.13
CA GLY A 160 -6.59 5.27 -4.02
C GLY A 160 -7.68 4.69 -3.12
N VAL A 161 -7.94 3.40 -3.19
CA VAL A 161 -8.83 2.68 -2.29
C VAL A 161 -8.25 1.32 -1.98
N TRP A 162 -8.36 0.84 -0.74
CA TRP A 162 -8.07 -0.53 -0.38
C TRP A 162 -9.10 -1.10 0.60
N SER A 163 -9.17 -2.43 0.67
CA SER A 163 -10.16 -3.14 1.48
C SER A 163 -9.55 -4.09 2.51
N ILE A 164 -10.19 -4.19 3.67
CA ILE A 164 -9.91 -5.21 4.69
C ILE A 164 -10.70 -6.51 4.45
N TYR A 165 -11.73 -6.50 3.61
CA TYR A 165 -12.72 -7.58 3.47
C TYR A 165 -12.09 -8.97 3.33
N ARG A 166 -11.00 -9.07 2.56
CA ARG A 166 -10.31 -10.34 2.27
C ARG A 166 -9.07 -10.61 3.14
N ASN A 167 -8.81 -9.80 4.17
CA ASN A 167 -7.56 -9.87 4.95
C ASN A 167 -7.62 -10.85 6.13
N GLY A 168 -8.77 -11.44 6.40
CA GLY A 168 -9.02 -12.34 7.52
C GLY A 168 -9.98 -11.72 8.53
N ASP A 169 -10.26 -12.46 9.60
CA ASP A 169 -11.12 -12.00 10.69
C ASP A 169 -10.25 -11.47 11.85
N PRO A 170 -10.18 -10.15 12.07
CA PRO A 170 -9.36 -9.59 13.13
C PRO A 170 -9.97 -9.78 14.53
N GLU A 171 -11.19 -10.29 14.66
CA GLU A 171 -11.88 -10.49 15.94
C GLU A 171 -11.70 -11.88 16.54
N ALA A 172 -11.18 -12.83 15.74
CA ALA A 172 -11.04 -14.23 16.17
C ALA A 172 -10.05 -14.41 17.33
N ASP A 173 -8.81 -13.93 17.17
CA ASP A 173 -7.76 -13.95 18.18
C ASP A 173 -6.61 -12.97 17.83
N ASP A 174 -5.60 -12.91 18.70
CA ASP A 174 -4.44 -12.01 18.53
C ASP A 174 -3.59 -12.32 17.28
N ASP A 175 -3.49 -13.60 16.88
CA ASP A 175 -2.75 -14.00 15.68
C ASP A 175 -3.52 -13.62 14.41
N ALA A 176 -4.83 -13.84 14.41
CA ALA A 176 -5.72 -13.43 13.33
C ALA A 176 -5.75 -11.90 13.18
N PHE A 177 -5.76 -11.15 14.29
CA PHE A 177 -5.60 -9.70 14.29
C PHE A 177 -4.28 -9.28 13.65
N ARG A 178 -3.16 -9.87 14.06
CA ARG A 178 -1.83 -9.57 13.50
C ARG A 178 -1.76 -9.87 12.00
N LEU A 179 -2.27 -11.02 11.57
CA LEU A 179 -2.31 -11.41 10.17
C LEU A 179 -3.15 -10.43 9.33
N CYS A 180 -4.34 -10.08 9.82
CA CYS A 180 -5.21 -9.11 9.18
C CYS A 180 -4.56 -7.73 9.10
N LEU A 181 -3.88 -7.29 10.17
CA LEU A 181 -3.12 -6.04 10.18
C LEU A 181 -2.01 -6.05 9.12
N VAL A 182 -1.15 -7.08 9.09
CA VAL A 182 -0.05 -7.17 8.10
C VAL A 182 -0.56 -7.13 6.67
N ARG A 183 -1.61 -7.89 6.36
CA ARG A 183 -2.22 -7.89 5.02
C ARG A 183 -2.79 -6.53 4.65
N THR A 184 -3.42 -5.85 5.62
CA THR A 184 -3.98 -4.51 5.43
C THR A 184 -2.90 -3.49 5.16
N ILE A 185 -1.87 -3.42 6.00
CA ILE A 185 -0.82 -2.41 5.88
C ILE A 185 0.05 -2.61 4.64
N LYS A 186 0.26 -3.86 4.18
CA LYS A 186 0.93 -4.16 2.91
C LYS A 186 0.17 -3.58 1.74
N THR A 187 -1.14 -3.84 1.68
CA THR A 187 -2.01 -3.31 0.61
C THR A 187 -2.07 -1.78 0.67
N ALA A 188 -2.29 -1.20 1.85
CA ALA A 188 -2.39 0.25 2.02
C ALA A 188 -1.12 0.98 1.55
N THR A 189 0.06 0.49 1.94
CA THR A 189 1.34 1.08 1.54
C THR A 189 1.69 0.82 0.06
N HIS A 190 1.24 -0.29 -0.51
CA HIS A 190 1.37 -0.59 -1.94
C HIS A 190 0.55 0.40 -2.78
N GLU A 191 -0.75 0.54 -2.49
CA GLU A 191 -1.63 1.49 -3.19
C GLU A 191 -1.17 2.94 -2.99
N THR A 192 -0.75 3.30 -1.78
CA THR A 192 -0.18 4.63 -1.53
C THR A 192 1.11 4.83 -2.34
N GLY A 193 1.93 3.79 -2.53
CA GLY A 193 3.11 3.84 -3.40
C GLY A 193 2.77 4.15 -4.86
N HIS A 194 1.69 3.58 -5.38
CA HIS A 194 1.15 3.93 -6.69
C HIS A 194 0.76 5.41 -6.77
N MET A 195 0.19 6.00 -5.71
CA MET A 195 -0.15 7.44 -5.68
C MET A 195 1.07 8.36 -5.69
N PHE A 196 2.27 7.84 -5.42
CA PHE A 196 3.57 8.49 -5.66
C PHE A 196 4.19 8.09 -7.00
N SER A 197 3.38 7.62 -7.95
CA SER A 197 3.72 7.20 -9.31
C SER A 197 4.71 6.03 -9.41
N MET A 198 4.81 5.20 -8.37
CA MET A 198 5.59 3.96 -8.45
C MET A 198 4.81 2.91 -9.23
N GLN A 199 5.42 2.34 -10.26
CA GLN A 199 4.89 1.13 -10.89
C GLN A 199 5.26 -0.12 -10.08
N HIS A 200 4.69 -1.26 -10.46
CA HIS A 200 5.06 -2.53 -9.88
C HIS A 200 6.57 -2.80 -9.96
N CYS A 201 7.07 -3.46 -8.92
CA CYS A 201 8.45 -3.93 -8.87
C CYS A 201 8.56 -5.33 -9.47
N THR A 202 9.40 -5.48 -10.48
CA THR A 202 9.64 -6.77 -11.16
C THR A 202 11.06 -7.30 -10.94
N GLN A 203 11.85 -6.64 -10.08
CA GLN A 203 13.28 -6.92 -9.90
C GLN A 203 13.62 -7.69 -8.63
N TYR A 204 12.88 -7.44 -7.55
CA TYR A 204 13.15 -7.96 -6.20
C TYR A 204 11.84 -8.36 -5.54
N GLU A 205 11.91 -9.26 -4.56
CA GLU A 205 10.81 -9.45 -3.62
C GLU A 205 10.60 -8.14 -2.85
N CYS A 206 9.48 -7.46 -3.14
CA CYS A 206 9.22 -6.09 -2.74
C CYS A 206 7.72 -5.91 -2.47
N ASN A 207 7.36 -5.03 -1.53
CA ASN A 207 5.96 -4.68 -1.30
C ASN A 207 5.28 -4.06 -2.53
N MET A 208 6.06 -3.49 -3.47
CA MET A 208 5.55 -2.96 -4.74
C MET A 208 5.38 -4.01 -5.84
N CYS A 209 5.62 -5.31 -5.61
CA CYS A 209 5.29 -6.33 -6.61
C CYS A 209 3.77 -6.40 -6.82
N GLY A 210 3.34 -6.58 -8.07
CA GLY A 210 1.96 -6.94 -8.39
C GLY A 210 1.61 -8.30 -7.78
N SER A 211 0.32 -8.55 -7.58
CA SER A 211 -0.14 -9.83 -7.05
C SER A 211 -1.55 -10.16 -7.52
N ASN A 212 -1.76 -11.35 -8.07
CA ASN A 212 -3.06 -11.84 -8.52
C ASN A 212 -3.91 -12.43 -7.39
N HIS A 213 -3.28 -13.04 -6.38
CA HIS A 213 -3.99 -13.73 -5.33
C HIS A 213 -3.33 -13.60 -3.95
N ARG A 214 -4.06 -14.04 -2.92
CA ARG A 214 -3.66 -13.89 -1.53
C ARG A 214 -2.32 -14.57 -1.23
N ALA A 215 -2.15 -15.82 -1.68
CA ALA A 215 -0.93 -16.58 -1.40
C ALA A 215 0.32 -15.89 -1.96
N GLU A 216 0.26 -15.36 -3.19
CA GLU A 216 1.34 -14.57 -3.78
C GLU A 216 1.63 -13.32 -2.96
N ARG A 217 0.60 -12.55 -2.63
CA ARG A 217 0.75 -11.35 -1.78
C ARG A 217 1.36 -11.67 -0.43
N ASP A 218 0.98 -12.79 0.21
CA ASP A 218 1.47 -13.19 1.53
C ASP A 218 2.96 -13.60 1.51
N ARG A 219 3.45 -14.19 0.40
CA ARG A 219 4.88 -14.51 0.21
C ARG A 219 5.76 -13.26 0.09
N LEU A 220 5.24 -12.21 -0.53
CA LEU A 220 5.95 -10.94 -0.73
C LEU A 220 6.16 -10.20 0.61
N PRO A 221 7.20 -9.36 0.75
CA PRO A 221 7.45 -8.64 2.00
C PRO A 221 6.63 -7.34 2.15
N LEU A 222 6.61 -6.77 3.37
CA LEU A 222 6.10 -5.41 3.62
C LEU A 222 7.13 -4.31 3.26
N TRP A 223 8.42 -4.64 3.21
CA TRP A 223 9.47 -3.67 2.92
C TRP A 223 9.64 -3.38 1.43
N LEU A 224 10.24 -2.23 1.12
CA LEU A 224 10.63 -1.86 -0.23
C LEU A 224 12.04 -2.36 -0.54
N CYS A 225 12.24 -2.85 -1.76
CA CYS A 225 13.59 -3.07 -2.27
C CYS A 225 14.37 -1.75 -2.40
N PRO A 226 15.72 -1.77 -2.53
CA PRO A 226 16.53 -0.54 -2.52
C PRO A 226 16.13 0.44 -3.62
N HIS A 227 15.68 -0.06 -4.78
CA HIS A 227 15.19 0.77 -5.88
C HIS A 227 13.88 1.47 -5.53
N CYS A 228 12.91 0.78 -4.94
CA CYS A 228 11.64 1.39 -4.55
C CYS A 228 11.80 2.29 -3.33
N LEU A 229 12.67 1.94 -2.38
CA LEU A 229 13.04 2.81 -1.27
C LEU A 229 13.68 4.11 -1.77
N ALA A 230 14.58 4.03 -2.75
CA ALA A 230 15.18 5.21 -3.37
C ALA A 230 14.14 6.13 -4.02
N LYS A 231 13.14 5.55 -4.73
CA LYS A 231 12.00 6.31 -5.27
C LYS A 231 11.24 7.01 -4.15
N LEU A 232 10.91 6.29 -3.08
CA LEU A 232 10.15 6.80 -1.95
C LEU A 232 10.88 7.96 -1.27
N CYS A 233 12.13 7.75 -0.84
CA CYS A 233 12.92 8.79 -0.19
C CYS A 233 13.15 10.00 -1.10
N TRP A 234 13.33 9.79 -2.40
CA TRP A 234 13.44 10.92 -3.33
C TRP A 234 12.14 11.70 -3.44
N ALA A 235 11.00 11.01 -3.49
CA ALA A 235 9.69 11.62 -3.69
C ALA A 235 9.20 12.38 -2.45
N THR A 236 9.30 11.75 -1.28
CA THR A 236 8.75 12.31 -0.03
C THR A 236 9.76 13.08 0.81
N LYS A 237 11.06 12.97 0.47
CA LYS A 237 12.18 13.52 1.24
C LYS A 237 12.35 12.92 2.64
N VAL A 238 11.69 11.80 2.93
CA VAL A 238 11.90 11.09 4.19
C VAL A 238 13.35 10.62 4.32
N ASP A 239 13.93 10.84 5.49
CA ASP A 239 15.23 10.29 5.83
C ASP A 239 15.12 8.77 6.02
N PRO A 240 15.91 7.95 5.31
CA PRO A 240 15.78 6.51 5.40
C PRO A 240 16.21 5.93 6.76
N GLU A 241 17.11 6.57 7.51
CA GLU A 241 17.50 6.07 8.83
C GLU A 241 16.40 6.33 9.85
N GLU A 242 15.92 7.58 9.96
CA GLU A 242 14.80 7.93 10.85
C GLU A 242 13.57 7.07 10.55
N ARG A 243 13.29 6.85 9.26
CA ARG A 243 12.22 5.95 8.81
C ARG A 243 12.42 4.53 9.33
N PHE A 244 13.62 3.96 9.22
CA PHE A 244 13.84 2.59 9.71
C PHE A 244 13.74 2.50 11.23
N GLU A 245 14.25 3.48 11.98
CA GLU A 245 14.07 3.53 13.44
C GLU A 245 12.60 3.49 13.84
N ARG A 246 11.78 4.34 13.23
CA ARG A 246 10.33 4.38 13.48
C ARG A 246 9.63 3.11 13.04
N LEU A 247 10.05 2.47 11.94
CA LEU A 247 9.51 1.18 11.51
C LEU A 247 9.86 0.04 12.47
N ILE A 248 11.07 0.05 13.05
CA ILE A 248 11.48 -0.93 14.07
C ILE A 248 10.58 -0.79 15.30
N ASP A 249 10.34 0.43 15.77
CA ASP A 249 9.49 0.69 16.93
C ASP A 249 8.03 0.31 16.68
N PHE A 250 7.50 0.64 15.49
CA PHE A 250 6.18 0.19 15.07
C PHE A 250 6.10 -1.34 15.07
N SER A 251 7.06 -2.02 14.44
CA SER A 251 7.10 -3.47 14.36
C SER A 251 7.14 -4.13 15.74
N LYS A 252 7.95 -3.61 16.68
CA LYS A 252 7.98 -4.05 18.09
C LYS A 252 6.60 -3.92 18.74
N LYS A 253 6.00 -2.74 18.63
CA LYS A 253 4.68 -2.42 19.19
C LYS A 253 3.56 -3.31 18.64
N THR A 254 3.64 -3.73 17.37
CA THR A 254 2.61 -4.55 16.71
C THR A 254 2.96 -6.04 16.63
N GLY A 255 4.08 -6.48 17.19
CA GLY A 255 4.51 -7.88 17.19
C GLY A 255 4.99 -8.41 15.82
N LEU A 256 5.41 -7.53 14.91
CA LEU A 256 5.87 -7.88 13.56
C LEU A 256 7.36 -8.21 13.57
N LYS A 257 7.70 -9.36 14.17
CA LYS A 257 9.10 -9.76 14.43
C LYS A 257 9.94 -9.87 13.15
N LYS A 258 9.38 -10.48 12.09
CA LYS A 258 10.06 -10.62 10.79
C LYS A 258 10.44 -9.26 10.21
N GLU A 259 9.50 -8.32 10.22
CA GLU A 259 9.71 -6.95 9.74
C GLU A 259 10.71 -6.21 10.62
N GLN A 260 10.61 -6.34 11.95
CA GLN A 260 11.55 -5.74 12.90
C GLN A 260 12.99 -6.14 12.59
N GLU A 261 13.28 -7.45 12.53
CA GLU A 261 14.62 -7.98 12.25
C GLU A 261 15.17 -7.50 10.90
N PHE A 262 14.30 -7.41 9.89
CA PHE A 262 14.68 -6.90 8.58
C PHE A 262 15.05 -5.42 8.62
N TYR A 263 14.26 -4.60 9.32
CA TYR A 263 14.52 -3.16 9.45
C TYR A 263 15.77 -2.86 10.28
N GLU A 264 16.04 -3.63 11.34
CA GLU A 264 17.28 -3.52 12.13
C GLU A 264 18.53 -3.80 11.27
N LYS A 265 18.50 -4.87 10.46
CA LYS A 265 19.58 -5.19 9.51
C LYS A 265 19.75 -4.09 8.46
N SER A 266 18.65 -3.54 7.96
CA SER A 266 18.64 -2.46 6.96
C SER A 266 19.23 -1.17 7.51
N LEU A 267 18.86 -0.77 8.72
CA LEU A 267 19.41 0.41 9.40
C LEU A 267 20.92 0.26 9.63
N ALA A 268 21.37 -0.91 10.11
CA ALA A 268 22.78 -1.20 10.30
C ALA A 268 23.57 -1.21 8.98
N ALA A 269 22.95 -1.62 7.87
CA ALA A 269 23.58 -1.57 6.55
C ALA A 269 23.69 -0.13 6.01
N LEU A 270 22.68 0.72 6.23
CA LEU A 270 22.74 2.14 5.83
C LEU A 270 23.81 2.92 6.60
N ARG A 271 23.93 2.71 7.91
CA ARG A 271 24.91 3.42 8.76
C ARG A 271 26.37 3.05 8.49
N ARG A 272 26.60 1.97 7.75
CA ARG A 272 27.94 1.50 7.34
C ARG A 272 28.36 1.99 5.96
N ALA A 273 27.43 2.55 5.17
CA ALA A 273 27.62 2.96 3.78
C ALA A 273 28.01 4.44 3.67
#